data_AF-A0A529M2E4-F1
#
_entry.id   AF-A0A529M2E4-F1
#
_cell.length_a   1.000
_cell.length_b   1.000
_cell.length_c   1.000
_cell.angle_alpha   90.00
_cell.angle_beta   90.00
_cell.angle_gamma   90.00
#
_symmetry.space_group_name_H-M   'P 1'
#
loop_
_entity.id
_entity.type
_entity.pdbx_description
1 polymer ?
#
loop_
_entity_poly.entity_id
_entity_poly.type
_entity_poly.pdbx_seq_one_letter_code
_entity_poly.pdbx_strand_id
1 'polypeptide(L)'
;DKARILNVPIPNIFETLSINLGTAYVNDFNAFGRVYQVRAQADQAFRLDRADILKLKVRSATGALVPLGTLIEIRDVTGPALVQRYNMYVSVPLQGNAAPGVSTGDALALMEGITAKTLPAGTSYEWTELAYQERNTGNAAVYIFGLSVLFVFLALAAQYESWVLPFAIVLVVPL
;
A
#
# COMPACT_ATOMS: atom_id res chain seq x y z
N ASP A 1 -28.70 -5.74 -25.67
CA ASP A 1 -29.99 -5.89 -26.41
C ASP A 1 -31.24 -5.61 -25.60
N LYS A 2 -31.45 -6.21 -24.41
CA LYS A 2 -32.66 -6.00 -23.59
C LYS A 2 -32.98 -4.52 -23.32
N ALA A 3 -31.97 -3.70 -22.97
CA ALA A 3 -32.13 -2.26 -22.75
C ALA A 3 -32.61 -1.50 -24.00
N ARG A 4 -32.13 -1.89 -25.20
CA ARG A 4 -32.55 -1.27 -26.47
C ARG A 4 -34.01 -1.60 -26.80
N ILE A 5 -34.42 -2.86 -26.60
CA ILE A 5 -35.80 -3.30 -26.83
C ILE A 5 -36.79 -2.52 -25.94
N LEU A 6 -36.40 -2.25 -24.69
CA LEU A 6 -37.22 -1.54 -23.71
C LEU A 6 -37.03 -0.01 -23.76
N ASN A 7 -36.32 0.53 -24.76
CA ASN A 7 -35.99 1.94 -24.93
C ASN A 7 -35.35 2.58 -23.69
N VAL A 8 -34.58 1.81 -22.90
CA VAL A 8 -33.89 2.30 -21.71
C VAL A 8 -32.52 2.86 -22.11
N PRO A 9 -32.27 4.17 -21.93
CA PRO A 9 -30.94 4.73 -22.15
C PRO A 9 -29.93 4.13 -21.17
N ILE A 10 -28.77 3.72 -21.68
CA ILE A 10 -27.69 3.17 -20.85
C ILE A 10 -27.24 4.13 -19.73
N PRO A 11 -27.12 5.46 -19.94
CA PRO A 11 -26.78 6.39 -18.86
C PRO A 11 -27.74 6.32 -17.67
N ASN A 12 -29.05 6.17 -17.91
CA ASN A 12 -30.06 6.08 -16.86
C ASN A 12 -29.88 4.83 -15.97
N ILE A 13 -29.36 3.74 -16.54
CA ILE A 13 -29.05 2.51 -15.79
C ILE A 13 -27.91 2.77 -14.80
N PHE A 14 -26.82 3.37 -15.28
CA PHE A 14 -25.66 3.69 -14.43
C PHE A 14 -26.00 4.74 -13.37
N GLU A 15 -26.78 5.78 -13.74
CA GLU A 15 -27.25 6.80 -12.80
C GLU A 15 -28.10 6.17 -11.68
N THR A 16 -29.05 5.30 -12.04
CA THR A 16 -29.89 4.60 -11.06
C THR A 16 -29.05 3.74 -10.12
N LEU A 17 -28.08 2.98 -10.63
CA LEU A 17 -27.18 2.18 -9.81
C LEU A 17 -26.30 3.05 -8.89
N SER A 18 -25.76 4.16 -9.42
CA SER A 18 -24.89 5.08 -8.67
C SER A 18 -25.63 5.77 -7.52
N ILE A 19 -26.85 6.26 -7.75
CA ILE A 19 -27.66 6.94 -6.72
C ILE A 19 -28.13 5.96 -5.63
N ASN A 20 -28.58 4.76 -6.03
CA ASN A 20 -29.20 3.83 -5.09
C ASN A 20 -28.19 2.95 -4.32
N LEU A 21 -27.11 2.51 -4.98
CA LEU A 21 -26.10 1.68 -4.33
C LEU A 21 -24.96 2.51 -3.75
N GLY A 22 -24.65 3.66 -4.37
CA GLY A 22 -23.64 4.59 -3.93
C GLY A 22 -24.22 5.80 -3.19
N THR A 23 -23.64 6.96 -3.47
CA THR A 23 -24.07 8.25 -2.93
C THR A 23 -23.92 9.27 -4.04
N ALA A 24 -25.00 9.97 -4.37
CA ALA A 24 -24.98 10.99 -5.40
C ALA A 24 -24.84 12.37 -4.77
N TYR A 25 -23.80 13.10 -5.20
CA TYR A 25 -23.70 14.52 -4.89
C TYR A 25 -24.72 15.29 -5.72
N VAL A 26 -25.51 16.15 -5.06
CA VAL A 26 -26.55 16.95 -5.72
C VAL A 26 -26.05 18.39 -5.88
N ASN A 27 -25.72 19.04 -4.78
CA ASN A 27 -25.25 20.42 -4.73
C ASN A 27 -24.66 20.75 -3.35
N ASP A 28 -24.23 21.99 -3.20
CA ASP A 28 -23.80 22.57 -1.93
C ASP A 28 -24.83 23.58 -1.43
N PHE A 29 -25.00 23.69 -0.11
CA PHE A 29 -25.77 24.75 0.52
C PHE A 29 -25.01 25.39 1.67
N ASN A 30 -25.25 26.68 1.92
CA ASN A 30 -24.62 27.42 3.01
C ASN A 30 -25.55 27.48 4.21
N ALA A 31 -25.06 27.05 5.37
CA ALA A 31 -25.73 27.21 6.65
C ALA A 31 -24.68 27.45 7.74
N PHE A 32 -25.01 28.23 8.78
CA PHE A 32 -24.13 28.44 9.93
C PHE A 32 -22.71 28.94 9.57
N GLY A 33 -22.56 29.68 8.46
CA GLY A 33 -21.27 30.16 7.97
C GLY A 33 -20.36 29.08 7.39
N ARG A 34 -20.92 27.91 7.04
CA ARG A 34 -20.20 26.78 6.43
C ARG A 34 -20.94 26.27 5.20
N VAL A 35 -20.18 25.74 4.26
CA VAL A 35 -20.71 25.07 3.07
C VAL A 35 -20.90 23.58 3.38
N TYR A 36 -22.10 23.07 3.19
CA TYR A 36 -22.48 21.68 3.40
C TYR A 36 -22.82 21.02 2.05
N GLN A 37 -22.29 19.82 1.84
CA GLN A 37 -22.61 19.01 0.67
C GLN A 37 -23.95 18.30 0.85
N VAL A 38 -24.86 18.48 -0.10
CA VAL A 38 -26.11 17.72 -0.19
C VAL A 38 -25.84 16.45 -0.98
N ARG A 39 -26.11 15.32 -0.33
CA ARG A 39 -25.95 13.99 -0.90
C ARG A 39 -27.26 13.24 -0.86
N ALA A 40 -27.64 12.64 -1.98
CA ALA A 40 -28.79 11.75 -2.09
C ALA A 40 -28.32 10.30 -2.06
N GLN A 41 -29.01 9.47 -1.28
CA GLN A 41 -28.73 8.04 -1.15
C GLN A 41 -30.04 7.31 -0.83
N ALA A 42 -30.18 6.09 -1.37
CA ALA A 42 -31.30 5.23 -1.02
C ALA A 42 -31.19 4.72 0.43
N ASP A 43 -32.34 4.58 1.08
CA ASP A 43 -32.41 4.04 2.44
C ASP A 43 -31.84 2.61 2.52
N GLN A 44 -31.21 2.28 3.65
CA GLN A 44 -30.40 1.07 3.82
C GLN A 44 -31.20 -0.20 3.50
N ALA A 45 -32.46 -0.26 3.92
CA ALA A 45 -33.33 -1.43 3.72
C ALA A 45 -33.55 -1.80 2.23
N PHE A 46 -33.25 -0.91 1.28
CA PHE A 46 -33.47 -1.14 -0.15
C PHE A 46 -32.17 -1.40 -0.94
N ARG A 47 -31.03 -1.58 -0.25
CA ARG A 47 -29.72 -1.80 -0.90
C ARG A 47 -28.84 -2.85 -0.21
N LEU A 48 -29.37 -3.59 0.77
CA LEU A 48 -28.63 -4.64 1.47
C LEU A 48 -28.61 -5.95 0.68
N ASP A 49 -29.76 -6.36 0.15
CA ASP A 49 -29.89 -7.66 -0.49
C ASP A 49 -29.81 -7.58 -2.00
N ARG A 50 -29.25 -8.65 -2.59
CA ARG A 50 -29.21 -8.86 -4.04
C ARG A 50 -30.59 -8.71 -4.69
N ALA A 51 -31.64 -9.15 -4.01
CA ALA A 51 -33.01 -9.07 -4.51
C ALA A 51 -33.51 -7.62 -4.62
N ASP A 52 -33.02 -6.70 -3.80
CA ASP A 52 -33.47 -5.30 -3.81
C ASP A 52 -32.85 -4.52 -4.97
N ILE A 53 -31.60 -4.84 -5.33
CA ILE A 53 -30.94 -4.31 -6.52
C ILE A 53 -31.76 -4.59 -7.78
N LEU A 54 -32.37 -5.78 -7.88
CA LEU A 54 -33.19 -6.18 -9.02
C LEU A 54 -34.54 -5.45 -9.08
N LYS A 55 -35.05 -4.97 -7.94
CA LYS A 55 -36.32 -4.23 -7.83
C LYS A 55 -36.19 -2.75 -8.20
N LEU A 56 -34.97 -2.22 -8.21
CA LEU A 56 -34.71 -0.83 -8.60
C LEU A 56 -35.26 -0.55 -10.00
N LYS A 57 -35.90 0.61 -10.17
CA LYS A 57 -36.59 0.97 -11.41
C LYS A 57 -35.82 2.04 -12.17
N VAL A 58 -35.60 1.80 -13.46
CA VAL A 58 -34.97 2.76 -14.38
C VAL A 58 -36.02 3.34 -15.31
N ARG A 59 -35.92 4.64 -15.59
CA ARG A 59 -36.80 5.32 -16.54
C ARG A 59 -36.37 5.06 -17.99
N SER A 60 -37.29 4.53 -18.78
CA SER A 60 -37.18 4.41 -20.24
C SER A 60 -37.40 5.77 -20.93
N ALA A 61 -36.92 5.92 -22.16
CA ALA A 61 -37.20 7.08 -23.00
C ALA A 61 -38.71 7.28 -23.28
N THR A 62 -39.51 6.21 -23.14
CA THR A 62 -40.98 6.27 -23.24
C THR A 62 -41.65 6.73 -21.94
N GLY A 63 -40.87 7.02 -20.88
CA GLY A 63 -41.37 7.36 -19.55
C GLY A 63 -41.71 6.16 -18.67
N ALA A 64 -41.77 4.94 -19.23
CA ALA A 64 -42.03 3.71 -18.48
C ALA A 64 -40.92 3.40 -17.47
N LEU A 65 -41.29 2.82 -16.32
CA LEU A 65 -40.35 2.36 -15.30
C LEU A 65 -40.09 0.86 -15.48
N VAL A 66 -38.84 0.52 -15.77
CA VAL A 66 -38.40 -0.86 -16.03
C VAL A 66 -37.57 -1.35 -14.84
N PRO A 67 -37.92 -2.49 -14.20
CA PRO A 67 -37.10 -3.09 -13.15
C PRO A 67 -35.73 -3.53 -13.68
N LEU A 68 -34.67 -3.23 -12.92
CA LEU A 68 -33.29 -3.54 -13.29
C LEU A 68 -33.07 -5.03 -13.51
N GLY A 69 -33.74 -5.91 -12.75
CA GLY A 69 -33.62 -7.36 -12.94
C GLY A 69 -34.05 -7.88 -14.32
N THR A 70 -34.76 -7.07 -15.11
CA THR A 70 -35.06 -7.40 -16.52
C THR A 70 -33.84 -7.16 -17.42
N LEU A 71 -32.96 -6.24 -17.03
CA LEU A 71 -31.87 -5.70 -17.82
C LEU A 71 -30.49 -6.24 -17.42
N ILE A 72 -30.29 -6.51 -16.12
CA ILE A 72 -28.99 -6.89 -15.55
C ILE A 72 -29.01 -8.30 -14.99
N GLU A 73 -27.84 -8.89 -14.89
CA GLU A 73 -27.58 -10.12 -14.15
C GLU A 73 -26.50 -9.83 -13.10
N ILE A 74 -26.70 -10.34 -11.90
CA ILE A 74 -25.75 -10.19 -10.80
C ILE A 74 -24.88 -11.44 -10.76
N ARG A 75 -23.57 -11.26 -10.73
CA ARG A 75 -22.60 -12.36 -10.57
C ARG A 75 -21.73 -12.07 -9.36
N ASP A 76 -21.57 -13.08 -8.52
CA ASP A 76 -20.67 -12.99 -7.37
C ASP A 76 -19.26 -13.31 -7.86
N VAL A 77 -18.33 -12.37 -7.63
CA VAL A 77 -16.93 -12.50 -8.02
C VAL A 77 -16.05 -12.13 -6.84
N THR A 78 -14.91 -12.81 -6.73
CA THR A 78 -13.89 -12.50 -5.72
C THR A 78 -12.76 -11.72 -6.38
N GLY A 79 -12.30 -10.66 -5.72
CA GLY A 79 -11.19 -9.85 -6.19
C GLY A 79 -10.52 -9.10 -5.03
N PRO A 80 -9.29 -8.59 -5.23
CA PRO A 80 -8.62 -7.80 -4.21
C PRO A 80 -9.36 -6.49 -3.99
N ALA A 81 -9.62 -6.14 -2.72
CA ALA A 81 -10.19 -4.84 -2.35
C ALA A 81 -9.21 -3.68 -2.60
N LEU A 82 -7.91 -3.98 -2.52
CA LEU A 82 -6.84 -3.01 -2.75
C LEU A 82 -5.72 -3.70 -3.54
N VAL A 83 -5.25 -3.05 -4.60
CA VAL A 83 -4.05 -3.46 -5.33
C VAL A 83 -2.95 -2.48 -4.96
N GLN A 84 -2.02 -2.94 -4.12
CA GLN A 84 -0.86 -2.13 -3.75
C GLN A 84 0.22 -2.20 -4.83
N ARG A 85 0.96 -1.10 -4.95
CA ARG A 85 2.09 -1.00 -5.85
C ARG A 85 3.28 -0.42 -5.12
N TYR A 86 4.45 -1.01 -5.35
CA TYR A 86 5.72 -0.53 -4.85
C TYR A 86 6.72 -0.46 -6.02
N ASN A 87 7.40 0.68 -6.17
CA ASN A 87 8.31 0.94 -7.30
C ASN A 87 7.70 0.61 -8.68
N MET A 88 6.43 0.99 -8.88
CA MET A 88 5.61 0.72 -10.08
C MET A 88 5.23 -0.74 -10.34
N TYR A 89 5.63 -1.69 -9.49
CA TYR A 89 5.21 -3.08 -9.56
C TYR A 89 4.03 -3.37 -8.64
N VAL A 90 3.14 -4.29 -9.03
CA VAL A 90 2.11 -4.79 -8.11
C VAL A 90 2.82 -5.57 -7.01
N SER A 91 2.56 -5.21 -5.76
CA SER A 91 3.27 -5.77 -4.61
C SER A 91 2.29 -6.19 -3.51
N VAL A 92 2.77 -7.07 -2.65
CA VAL A 92 2.08 -7.46 -1.43
C VAL A 92 2.95 -7.00 -0.25
N PRO A 93 2.48 -6.08 0.60
CA PRO A 93 3.24 -5.68 1.77
C PRO A 93 3.30 -6.86 2.75
N LEU A 94 4.52 -7.22 3.16
CA LEU A 94 4.74 -8.18 4.21
C LEU A 94 5.37 -7.46 5.40
N GLN A 95 4.78 -7.62 6.57
CA GLN A 95 5.27 -7.04 7.82
C GLN A 95 5.50 -8.16 8.83
N GLY A 96 6.56 -8.03 9.60
CA GLY A 96 6.94 -9.00 10.62
C GLY A 96 8.00 -8.42 11.54
N ASN A 97 8.16 -9.05 12.70
CA ASN A 97 9.17 -8.69 13.69
C ASN A 97 10.12 -9.87 13.90
N ALA A 98 11.35 -9.55 14.34
CA ALA A 98 12.28 -10.57 14.79
C ALA A 98 11.73 -11.30 16.02
N ALA A 99 12.04 -12.60 16.14
CA ALA A 99 11.70 -13.36 17.32
C ALA A 99 12.48 -12.85 18.56
N PRO A 100 11.96 -13.03 19.79
CA PRO A 100 12.69 -12.65 21.00
C PRO A 100 14.07 -13.30 21.05
N GLY A 101 15.11 -12.50 21.31
CA GLY A 101 16.50 -12.97 21.38
C GLY A 101 17.22 -13.10 20.03
N VAL A 102 16.55 -12.78 18.91
CA VAL A 102 17.15 -12.78 17.57
C VAL A 102 17.39 -11.33 17.13
N SER A 103 18.56 -11.06 16.54
CA SER A 103 18.84 -9.74 16.00
C SER A 103 18.00 -9.46 14.75
N THR A 104 17.71 -8.19 14.50
CA THR A 104 17.00 -7.75 13.28
C THR A 104 17.79 -8.12 12.02
N GLY A 105 19.12 -7.98 12.04
CA GLY A 105 20.00 -8.40 10.96
C GLY A 105 19.92 -9.90 10.62
N ASP A 106 19.86 -10.76 11.64
CA ASP A 106 19.69 -12.21 11.45
C ASP A 106 18.30 -12.55 10.90
N ALA A 107 17.26 -11.86 11.39
CA ALA A 107 15.90 -12.04 10.89
C ALA A 107 15.77 -11.62 9.41
N LEU A 108 16.40 -10.52 9.01
CA LEU A 108 16.47 -10.08 7.61
C LEU A 108 17.20 -11.10 6.75
N ALA A 109 18.36 -11.60 7.20
CA ALA A 109 19.13 -12.62 6.48
C ALA A 109 18.34 -13.94 6.31
N LEU A 110 17.62 -14.36 7.34
CA LEU A 110 16.72 -15.52 7.27
C LEU A 110 15.60 -15.32 6.26
N MET A 111 14.95 -14.14 6.28
CA MET A 111 13.90 -13.82 5.32
C MET A 111 14.41 -13.83 3.88
N GLU A 112 15.59 -13.28 3.62
CA GLU A 112 16.23 -13.34 2.30
C GLU A 112 16.52 -14.79 1.85
N GLY A 113 16.94 -15.63 2.80
CA GLY A 113 17.15 -17.06 2.54
C GLY A 113 15.84 -17.81 2.24
N ILE A 114 14.73 -17.40 2.85
CA ILE A 114 13.39 -17.95 2.56
C ILE A 114 12.92 -17.46 1.19
N THR A 115 13.03 -16.16 0.92
CA THR A 115 12.55 -15.59 -0.35
C THR A 115 13.29 -16.19 -1.54
N ALA A 116 14.60 -16.42 -1.43
CA ALA A 116 15.39 -17.07 -2.47
C ALA A 116 14.91 -18.50 -2.82
N LYS A 117 14.20 -19.18 -1.91
CA LYS A 117 13.72 -20.56 -2.11
C LYS A 117 12.24 -20.64 -2.49
N THR A 118 11.44 -19.68 -2.05
CA THR A 118 9.96 -19.75 -2.14
C THR A 118 9.38 -18.85 -3.24
N LEU A 119 10.11 -17.82 -3.68
CA LEU A 119 9.57 -16.90 -4.69
C LEU A 119 9.50 -17.57 -6.07
N PRO A 120 8.33 -17.50 -6.75
CA PRO A 120 8.22 -17.90 -8.14
C PRO A 120 9.12 -17.08 -9.07
N ALA A 121 9.48 -17.67 -10.21
CA ALA A 121 10.22 -16.96 -11.24
C ALA A 121 9.47 -15.70 -11.69
N GLY A 122 10.18 -14.57 -11.79
CA GLY A 122 9.61 -13.28 -12.17
C GLY A 122 9.04 -12.46 -11.01
N THR A 123 9.12 -12.95 -9.77
CA THR A 123 8.87 -12.14 -8.57
C THR A 123 10.18 -11.68 -7.92
N SER A 124 10.17 -10.50 -7.34
CA SER A 124 11.26 -9.97 -6.53
C SER A 124 10.71 -9.50 -5.19
N TYR A 125 11.61 -9.27 -4.24
CA TYR A 125 11.30 -8.60 -2.98
C TYR A 125 12.17 -7.35 -2.84
N GLU A 126 11.71 -6.41 -2.03
CA GLU A 126 12.46 -5.22 -1.68
C GLU A 126 12.18 -4.86 -0.23
N TRP A 127 13.23 -4.46 0.49
CA TRP A 127 13.10 -3.99 1.87
C TRP A 127 12.65 -2.53 1.87
N THR A 128 11.79 -2.18 2.82
CA THR A 128 11.29 -0.81 3.01
C THR A 128 11.67 -0.27 4.37
N GLU A 129 11.60 1.05 4.53
CA GLU A 129 11.67 1.74 5.83
C GLU A 129 12.90 1.36 6.66
N LEU A 130 12.70 0.82 7.87
CA LEU A 130 13.75 0.48 8.81
C LEU A 130 14.63 -0.66 8.30
N ALA A 131 14.02 -1.70 7.73
CA ALA A 131 14.76 -2.84 7.16
C ALA A 131 15.67 -2.40 6.00
N TYR A 132 15.19 -1.46 5.18
CA TYR A 132 16.00 -0.87 4.11
C TYR A 132 17.20 -0.09 4.67
N GLN A 133 16.99 0.74 5.69
CA GLN A 133 18.07 1.49 6.34
C GLN A 133 19.09 0.57 7.00
N GLU A 134 18.64 -0.51 7.64
CA GLU A 134 19.52 -1.47 8.29
C GLU A 134 20.40 -2.19 7.25
N ARG A 135 19.83 -2.60 6.11
CA ARG A 135 20.60 -3.18 5.00
C ARG A 135 21.58 -2.21 4.37
N ASN A 136 21.20 -0.93 4.20
CA ASN A 136 22.10 0.06 3.61
C ASN A 136 23.18 0.58 4.57
N THR A 137 22.87 0.72 5.86
CA THR A 137 23.73 1.39 6.85
C THR A 137 24.61 0.39 7.61
N GLY A 138 24.24 -0.89 7.65
CA GLY A 138 24.88 -1.90 8.51
C GLY A 138 26.41 -2.00 8.38
N ASN A 139 26.99 -1.63 7.23
CA ASN A 139 28.43 -1.74 7.00
C ASN A 139 29.21 -0.41 7.13
N ALA A 140 28.54 0.73 7.36
CA ALA A 140 29.21 2.02 7.49
C ALA A 140 30.12 2.09 8.73
N ALA A 141 29.76 1.38 9.80
CA ALA A 141 30.50 1.36 11.06
C ALA A 141 31.95 0.88 10.91
N VAL A 142 32.20 -0.13 10.06
CA VAL A 142 33.55 -0.65 9.82
C VAL A 142 34.44 0.39 9.14
N TYR A 143 33.88 1.13 8.17
CA TYR A 143 34.60 2.21 7.50
C TYR A 143 34.90 3.36 8.46
N ILE A 144 33.93 3.77 9.27
CA ILE A 144 34.11 4.83 10.26
C ILE A 144 35.18 4.42 11.29
N PHE A 145 35.13 3.18 11.78
CA PHE A 145 36.11 2.67 12.72
C PHE A 145 37.52 2.65 12.11
N GLY A 146 37.68 2.09 10.90
CA GLY A 146 38.96 2.06 10.22
C GLY A 146 39.54 3.45 9.95
N LEU A 147 38.70 4.39 9.51
CA LEU A 147 39.10 5.78 9.29
C LEU A 147 39.49 6.48 10.61
N SER A 148 38.77 6.20 11.69
CA SER A 148 39.06 6.76 13.02
C SER A 148 40.41 6.26 13.54
N VAL A 149 40.68 4.95 13.43
CA VAL A 149 41.97 4.36 13.80
C VAL A 149 43.11 4.97 12.98
N LEU A 150 42.89 5.15 11.67
CA LEU A 150 43.86 5.80 10.80
C LEU A 150 44.15 7.24 11.22
N PHE A 151 43.13 8.04 11.52
CA PHE A 151 43.32 9.42 11.95
C PHE A 151 44.01 9.53 13.31
N VAL A 152 43.64 8.67 14.27
CA VAL A 152 44.32 8.61 15.57
C VAL A 152 45.80 8.24 15.38
N PHE A 153 46.08 7.23 14.55
CA PHE A 153 47.46 6.83 14.23
C PHE A 153 48.27 7.99 13.63
N LEU A 154 47.73 8.68 12.63
CA LEU A 154 48.40 9.81 11.97
C LEU A 154 48.62 11.00 12.92
N ALA A 155 47.63 11.32 13.76
CA ALA A 155 47.73 12.40 14.73
C ALA A 155 48.82 12.10 15.78
N LEU A 156 48.85 10.87 16.31
CA LEU A 156 49.89 10.44 17.25
C LEU A 156 51.28 10.38 16.59
N ALA A 157 51.36 9.95 15.32
CA ALA A 157 52.62 9.93 14.58
C ALA A 157 53.21 11.33 14.39
N ALA A 158 52.35 12.31 14.09
CA ALA A 158 52.75 13.71 14.01
C ALA A 158 53.15 14.28 15.38
N GLN A 159 52.43 13.94 16.45
CA GLN A 159 52.70 14.45 17.80
C GLN A 159 53.99 13.90 18.43
N TYR A 160 54.26 12.60 18.23
CA TYR A 160 55.45 11.94 18.77
C TYR A 160 56.64 11.91 17.80
N GLU A 161 56.48 12.47 16.60
CA GLU A 161 57.46 12.42 15.49
C GLU A 161 57.99 10.99 15.22
N SER A 162 57.15 9.98 15.44
CA SER A 162 57.53 8.56 15.39
C SER A 162 56.38 7.71 14.93
N TRP A 163 56.67 6.73 14.06
CA TRP A 163 55.69 5.77 13.55
C TRP A 163 55.51 4.56 14.47
N VAL A 164 56.48 4.28 15.35
CA VAL A 164 56.51 3.07 16.19
C VAL A 164 55.65 3.23 17.44
N LEU A 165 55.70 4.39 18.10
CA LEU A 165 54.93 4.66 19.32
C LEU A 165 53.40 4.65 19.08
N PRO A 166 52.86 5.30 18.03
CA PRO A 166 51.43 5.23 17.71
C PRO A 166 50.95 3.81 17.43
N PHE A 167 51.78 2.98 16.79
CA PHE A 167 51.43 1.59 16.50
C PHE A 167 51.23 0.79 17.78
N ALA A 168 52.12 0.96 18.76
CA ALA A 168 51.99 0.33 20.08
C ALA A 168 50.73 0.80 20.83
N ILE A 169 50.36 2.08 20.72
CA ILE A 169 49.17 2.65 21.37
C ILE A 169 47.88 2.12 20.74
N VAL A 170 47.80 2.07 19.40
CA VAL A 170 46.61 1.55 18.69
C VAL A 170 46.39 0.06 18.98
N LEU A 171 47.45 -0.72 19.17
CA LEU A 171 47.37 -2.13 19.54
C LEU A 171 46.75 -2.40 20.92
N VAL A 172 46.59 -1.37 21.76
CA VAL A 172 45.90 -1.48 23.05
C VAL A 172 44.37 -1.36 22.90
N VAL A 173 43.86 -0.76 21.81
CA VAL A 173 42.42 -0.55 21.58
C VAL A 173 41.54 -1.82 21.64
N PRO A 174 42.01 -3.02 21.25
CA PRO A 174 41.22 -4.25 21.36
C PRO A 174 41.08 -4.81 22.79
N LEU A 175 41.82 -4.29 23.78
CA LEU A 175 41.76 -4.68 25.19
C LEU A 175 40.63 -3.96 25.93
#